data_AF-A0A842S9C6-F1
#
_entry.id   AF-A0A842S9C6-F1
#
_cell.length_a   1.000
_cell.length_b   1.000
_cell.length_c   1.000
_cell.angle_alpha   90.00
_cell.angle_beta   90.00
_cell.angle_gamma   90.00
#
_symmetry.space_group_name_H-M   'P 1'
#
loop_
_entity.id
_entity.type
_entity.pdbx_description
1 polymer ?
#
loop_
_entity_poly.entity_id
_entity_poly.type
_entity_poly.pdbx_seq_one_letter_code
_entity_poly.pdbx_strand_id
1 'polypeptide(L)'
;MVDNQIQAKVILFHRKMNTEQFVKELSSAQSFMAEEEYEKALEVLYNLREIEKKGDFDYSLTHKLYQLISNSESLLNQQKILGILKKFESQREKIAFDSLSKILKDENNFSLESGTIRREIEMLILRGKVNYKIQGDSLIL
;
A
#
# COMPACT_ATOMS: atom_id res chain seq x y z
N MET A 1 23.29 -21.84 19.38
CA MET A 1 22.42 -21.22 20.41
C MET A 1 21.71 -19.99 19.83
N VAL A 2 20.96 -20.18 18.75
CA VAL A 2 20.14 -19.13 18.13
C VAL A 2 18.87 -19.88 17.73
N ASP A 3 17.87 -19.94 18.61
CA ASP A 3 16.51 -20.37 18.19
C ASP A 3 15.44 -20.21 19.27
N ASN A 4 15.79 -20.00 20.54
CA ASN A 4 14.78 -19.84 21.59
C ASN A 4 14.15 -18.44 21.66
N GLN A 5 14.80 -17.38 21.15
CA GLN A 5 14.22 -16.03 21.18
C GLN A 5 13.24 -15.75 20.02
N ILE A 6 13.45 -16.39 18.86
CA ILE A 6 12.55 -16.25 17.71
C ILE A 6 11.28 -17.10 17.96
N GLN A 7 11.42 -18.32 18.47
CA GLN A 7 10.27 -19.13 18.86
C GLN A 7 9.47 -18.50 20.02
N ALA A 8 10.12 -17.83 20.99
CA ALA A 8 9.41 -17.13 22.06
C ALA A 8 8.58 -15.92 21.58
N LYS A 9 9.00 -15.22 20.51
CA LYS A 9 8.20 -14.14 19.91
C LYS A 9 6.98 -14.66 19.16
N VAL A 10 7.06 -15.85 18.56
CA VAL A 10 5.94 -16.48 17.84
C VAL A 10 4.94 -17.12 18.81
N ILE A 11 5.41 -17.63 19.96
CA ILE A 11 4.57 -18.37 20.93
C ILE A 11 3.78 -17.44 21.88
N LEU A 12 4.13 -16.16 22.01
CA LEU A 12 3.39 -15.17 22.82
C LEU A 12 2.18 -14.53 22.11
N PHE A 13 1.74 -15.06 20.96
CA PHE A 13 0.60 -14.55 20.19
C PHE A 13 -0.77 -15.18 20.55
N HIS A 14 -0.92 -15.68 21.78
CA HIS A 14 -2.19 -16.22 22.30
C HIS A 14 -2.76 -15.46 23.51
N ARG A 15 -2.24 -14.26 23.82
CA ARG A 15 -2.95 -13.31 24.68
C ARG A 15 -3.94 -12.53 23.82
N LYS A 16 -5.23 -12.58 24.19
CA LYS A 16 -6.30 -11.78 23.59
C LYS A 16 -5.85 -10.31 23.56
N MET A 17 -5.49 -9.80 22.37
CA MET A 17 -5.11 -8.39 22.20
C MET A 17 -6.29 -7.52 22.64
N ASN A 18 -6.04 -6.55 23.51
CA ASN A 18 -7.08 -5.63 23.96
C ASN A 18 -7.14 -4.39 23.06
N THR A 19 -8.18 -3.56 23.24
CA THR A 19 -8.41 -2.35 22.44
C THR A 19 -7.23 -1.38 22.47
N GLU A 20 -6.61 -1.16 23.63
CA GLU A 20 -5.47 -0.25 23.75
C GLU A 20 -4.26 -0.71 22.94
N GLN A 21 -3.96 -2.02 22.98
CA GLN A 21 -2.90 -2.61 22.16
C GLN A 21 -3.22 -2.49 20.67
N PHE A 22 -4.46 -2.74 20.28
CA PHE A 22 -4.89 -2.60 18.89
C PHE A 22 -4.74 -1.16 18.38
N VAL A 23 -5.14 -0.17 19.17
CA VAL A 23 -4.98 1.26 18.85
C VAL A 23 -3.51 1.65 18.73
N LYS A 24 -2.65 1.10 19.59
CA LYS A 24 -1.21 1.33 19.52
C LYS A 24 -0.60 0.79 18.23
N GLU A 25 -0.95 -0.44 17.84
CA GLU A 25 -0.47 -1.03 16.58
C GLU A 25 -1.03 -0.30 15.35
N LEU A 26 -2.29 0.14 15.38
CA LEU A 26 -2.82 1.02 14.34
C LEU A 26 -1.99 2.30 14.20
N SER A 27 -1.58 2.87 15.34
CA SER A 27 -0.75 4.09 15.35
C SER A 27 0.65 3.82 14.80
N SER A 28 1.25 2.67 15.13
CA SER A 28 2.52 2.22 14.54
C SER A 28 2.43 2.09 13.02
N ALA A 29 1.35 1.51 12.49
CA ALA A 29 1.12 1.42 11.05
C ALA A 29 1.03 2.81 10.40
N GLN A 30 0.33 3.76 11.05
CA GLN A 30 0.26 5.15 10.56
C GLN A 30 1.62 5.84 10.56
N SER A 31 2.50 5.57 11.53
CA SER A 31 3.88 6.06 11.51
C SER A 31 4.67 5.51 10.32
N PHE A 32 4.59 4.20 10.05
CA PHE A 32 5.22 3.63 8.85
C PHE A 32 4.69 4.26 7.56
N MET A 33 3.39 4.54 7.46
CA MET A 33 2.82 5.25 6.31
C MET A 33 3.38 6.67 6.16
N ALA A 34 3.58 7.40 7.26
CA ALA A 34 4.14 8.75 7.24
C ALA A 34 5.61 8.77 6.78
N GLU A 35 6.34 7.69 7.04
CA GLU A 35 7.72 7.46 6.60
C GLU A 35 7.80 6.85 5.19
N GLU A 36 6.66 6.71 4.49
CA GLU A 36 6.52 6.04 3.18
C GLU A 36 6.96 4.55 3.18
N GLU A 37 7.00 3.91 4.34
CA GLU A 37 7.29 2.48 4.54
C GLU A 37 6.02 1.61 4.40
N TYR A 38 5.32 1.72 3.26
CA TYR A 38 3.98 1.15 3.09
C TYR A 38 3.89 -0.39 3.19
N GLU A 39 4.95 -1.11 2.83
CA GLU A 39 4.98 -2.58 2.97
C GLU A 39 4.96 -3.01 4.44
N LYS A 40 5.72 -2.33 5.30
CA LYS A 40 5.71 -2.56 6.76
C LYS A 40 4.38 -2.14 7.38
N ALA A 41 3.80 -1.02 6.91
CA ALA A 41 2.47 -0.60 7.34
C ALA A 41 1.44 -1.70 7.03
N LEU A 42 1.45 -2.24 5.82
CA LEU A 42 0.54 -3.32 5.41
C LEU A 42 0.74 -4.62 6.21
N GLU A 43 1.98 -4.97 6.54
CA GLU A 43 2.26 -6.12 7.41
C GLU A 43 1.55 -5.99 8.76
N VAL A 44 1.68 -4.83 9.42
CA VAL A 44 1.02 -4.55 10.70
C VAL A 44 -0.50 -4.56 10.54
N LEU A 45 -1.02 -3.87 9.53
CA LEU A 45 -2.47 -3.77 9.31
C LEU A 45 -3.11 -5.12 8.97
N TYR A 46 -2.46 -5.98 8.20
CA TYR A 46 -2.99 -7.32 7.94
C TYR A 46 -2.95 -8.22 9.15
N ASN A 47 -1.91 -8.11 9.99
CA ASN A 47 -1.90 -8.80 11.28
C ASN A 47 -3.07 -8.33 12.16
N LEU A 48 -3.33 -7.03 12.22
CA LEU A 48 -4.48 -6.48 12.94
C LEU A 48 -5.82 -6.96 12.39
N ARG A 49 -5.96 -7.11 11.06
CA ARG A 49 -7.16 -7.68 10.44
C ARG A 49 -7.40 -9.13 10.87
N GLU A 50 -6.38 -9.96 10.98
CA GLU A 50 -6.54 -11.33 11.46
C GLU A 50 -6.88 -11.42 12.96
N ILE A 51 -6.45 -10.43 13.74
CA ILE A 51 -6.84 -10.28 15.15
C ILE A 51 -8.29 -9.80 15.26
N GLU A 52 -8.67 -8.81 14.46
CA GLU A 52 -10.01 -8.22 14.43
C GLU A 52 -11.10 -9.26 14.16
N LYS A 53 -10.88 -10.13 13.17
CA LYS A 53 -11.79 -11.26 12.85
C LYS A 53 -12.08 -12.20 14.02
N LYS A 54 -11.21 -12.22 15.05
CA LYS A 54 -11.33 -13.10 16.23
C LYS A 54 -11.73 -12.33 17.50
N GLY A 55 -11.77 -11.00 17.41
CA GLY A 55 -12.04 -10.10 18.52
C GLY A 55 -13.44 -9.50 18.45
N ASP A 56 -13.77 -8.72 19.48
CA ASP A 56 -14.97 -7.90 19.53
C ASP A 56 -14.49 -6.44 19.66
N PHE A 57 -14.12 -5.85 18.52
CA PHE A 57 -13.68 -4.46 18.43
C PHE A 57 -14.84 -3.59 17.97
N ASP A 58 -14.87 -2.33 18.41
CA ASP A 58 -15.92 -1.43 17.98
C ASP A 58 -15.82 -1.11 16.47
N TYR A 59 -16.98 -0.76 15.91
CA TYR A 59 -17.12 -0.44 14.49
C TYR A 59 -16.15 0.65 14.01
N SER A 60 -15.84 1.64 14.85
CA SER A 60 -14.96 2.74 14.46
C SER A 60 -13.52 2.27 14.25
N LEU A 61 -13.04 1.35 15.08
CA LEU A 61 -11.71 0.75 14.97
C LEU A 61 -11.62 -0.18 13.77
N THR A 62 -12.62 -1.04 13.57
CA THR A 62 -12.71 -1.91 12.40
C THR A 62 -12.72 -1.06 11.12
N HIS A 63 -13.58 -0.06 11.04
CA HIS A 63 -13.66 0.83 9.88
C HIS A 63 -12.33 1.55 9.62
N LYS A 64 -11.69 2.10 10.67
CA LYS A 64 -10.38 2.76 10.55
C LYS A 64 -9.31 1.79 10.04
N LEU A 65 -9.27 0.55 10.54
CA LEU A 65 -8.34 -0.47 10.07
C LEU A 65 -8.48 -0.71 8.56
N TYR A 66 -9.70 -0.96 8.08
CA TYR A 66 -9.94 -1.22 6.66
C TYR A 66 -9.63 -0.01 5.78
N GLN A 67 -9.92 1.22 6.25
CA GLN A 67 -9.49 2.43 5.56
C GLN A 67 -7.97 2.53 5.44
N LEU A 68 -7.23 2.25 6.51
CA LEU A 68 -5.77 2.30 6.49
C LEU A 68 -5.16 1.22 5.60
N ILE A 69 -5.75 0.02 5.55
CA ILE A 69 -5.35 -1.02 4.60
C ILE A 69 -5.49 -0.50 3.17
N SER A 70 -6.69 -0.06 2.79
CA SER A 70 -6.97 0.41 1.43
C SER A 70 -6.07 1.59 1.04
N ASN A 71 -5.86 2.53 1.95
CA ASN A 71 -4.96 3.66 1.73
C ASN A 71 -3.51 3.20 1.54
N SER A 72 -3.03 2.26 2.35
CA SER A 72 -1.65 1.78 2.27
C SER A 72 -1.40 0.98 0.99
N GLU A 73 -2.36 0.18 0.53
CA GLU A 73 -2.28 -0.52 -0.76
C GLU A 73 -2.21 0.48 -1.92
N SER A 74 -3.09 1.48 -1.93
CA SER A 74 -3.09 2.54 -2.95
C SER A 74 -1.77 3.32 -2.94
N LEU A 75 -1.25 3.69 -1.76
CA LEU A 75 0.03 4.39 -1.64
C LEU A 75 1.22 3.55 -2.10
N LEU A 76 1.24 2.25 -1.78
CA LEU A 76 2.27 1.33 -2.26
C LEU A 76 2.21 1.20 -3.80
N ASN A 77 1.00 1.09 -4.37
CA ASN A 77 0.82 1.07 -5.82
C ASN A 77 1.33 2.34 -6.46
N GLN A 78 0.97 3.50 -5.91
CA GLN A 78 1.45 4.81 -6.36
C GLN A 78 2.98 4.92 -6.30
N GLN A 79 3.62 4.44 -5.23
CA GLN A 79 5.08 4.44 -5.09
C GLN A 79 5.75 3.62 -6.21
N LYS A 80 5.22 2.41 -6.49
CA LYS A 80 5.73 1.54 -7.56
C LYS A 80 5.54 2.16 -8.94
N ILE A 81 4.35 2.68 -9.22
CA ILE A 81 4.03 3.36 -10.49
C ILE A 81 4.95 4.58 -10.69
N LEU A 82 5.09 5.43 -9.66
CA LEU A 82 5.92 6.63 -9.72
C LEU A 82 7.38 6.30 -10.01
N GLY A 83 7.92 5.26 -9.38
CA GLY A 83 9.29 4.79 -9.63
C GLY A 83 9.52 4.37 -11.08
N ILE A 84 8.49 3.89 -11.77
CA ILE A 84 8.56 3.48 -13.17
C ILE A 84 8.34 4.67 -14.11
N LEU A 85 7.37 5.55 -13.83
CA LEU A 85 7.14 6.75 -14.64
C LEU A 85 8.37 7.66 -14.69
N LYS A 86 9.08 7.81 -13.56
CA LYS A 86 10.36 8.56 -13.52
C LYS A 86 11.44 8.00 -14.44
N LYS A 87 11.41 6.71 -14.79
CA LYS A 87 12.35 6.13 -15.76
C LYS A 87 12.03 6.54 -17.19
N PHE A 88 10.77 6.90 -17.47
CA PHE A 88 10.29 7.24 -18.80
C PHE A 88 10.21 8.74 -19.09
N GLU A 89 10.25 9.58 -18.06
CA GLU A 89 10.10 11.04 -18.17
C GLU A 89 11.06 11.67 -19.19
N SER A 90 12.25 11.11 -19.41
CA SER A 90 13.21 11.59 -20.42
C SER A 90 13.15 10.90 -21.78
N GLN A 91 12.34 9.85 -21.93
CA GLN A 91 12.37 8.95 -23.08
C GLN A 91 11.07 8.93 -23.90
N ARG A 92 9.95 9.34 -23.30
CA ARG A 92 8.63 9.26 -23.94
C ARG A 92 7.80 10.49 -23.60
N GLU A 93 7.14 11.04 -24.60
CA GLU A 93 6.14 12.11 -24.41
C GLU A 93 4.78 11.53 -24.00
N LYS A 94 4.49 10.27 -24.39
CA LYS A 94 3.17 9.64 -24.21
C LYS A 94 3.26 8.13 -23.99
N ILE A 95 2.37 7.60 -23.17
CA ILE A 95 2.19 6.16 -22.95
C ILE A 95 0.71 5.78 -22.77
N ALA A 96 0.27 4.72 -23.44
CA ALA A 96 -1.08 4.17 -23.23
C ALA A 96 -1.15 3.37 -21.91
N PHE A 97 -2.28 3.40 -21.20
CA PHE A 97 -2.40 2.68 -19.91
C PHE A 97 -2.24 1.17 -20.04
N ASP A 98 -2.71 0.57 -21.13
CA ASP A 98 -2.51 -0.87 -21.38
C ASP A 98 -1.03 -1.20 -21.64
N SER A 99 -0.30 -0.30 -22.30
CA SER A 99 1.16 -0.44 -22.46
C SER A 99 1.88 -0.32 -21.12
N LEU A 100 1.47 0.63 -20.28
CA LEU A 100 2.02 0.79 -18.94
C LEU A 100 1.73 -0.44 -18.06
N SER A 101 0.52 -1.01 -18.14
CA SER A 101 0.15 -2.24 -17.44
C SER A 101 1.05 -3.42 -17.83
N LYS A 102 1.30 -3.60 -19.14
CA LYS A 102 2.23 -4.63 -19.64
C LYS A 102 3.65 -4.42 -19.11
N ILE A 103 4.16 -3.19 -19.18
CA ILE A 103 5.50 -2.86 -18.65
C ILE A 103 5.61 -3.14 -17.15
N LEU A 104 4.59 -2.73 -16.37
CA LEU A 104 4.55 -3.00 -14.93
C LEU A 104 4.62 -4.50 -14.63
N LYS A 105 3.87 -5.30 -15.40
CA LYS A 105 3.83 -6.76 -15.27
C LYS A 105 5.15 -7.42 -15.71
N ASP A 106 5.61 -7.12 -16.92
CA ASP A 106 6.69 -7.85 -17.59
C ASP A 106 8.07 -7.46 -17.03
N GLU A 107 8.28 -6.19 -16.71
CA GLU A 107 9.59 -5.70 -16.26
C GLU A 107 9.71 -5.63 -14.73
N ASN A 108 8.60 -5.52 -13.99
CA ASN A 108 8.62 -5.25 -12.55
C ASN A 108 7.81 -6.27 -11.72
N ASN A 109 7.31 -7.33 -12.34
CA ASN A 109 6.47 -8.36 -11.70
C ASN A 109 5.29 -7.76 -10.90
N PHE A 110 4.77 -6.63 -11.39
CA PHE A 110 3.74 -5.86 -10.72
C PHE A 110 2.50 -5.77 -11.61
N SER A 111 1.55 -6.66 -11.35
CA SER A 111 0.34 -6.77 -12.18
C SER A 111 -0.78 -5.89 -11.64
N LEU A 112 -1.10 -4.82 -12.35
CA LEU A 112 -2.30 -4.02 -12.13
C LEU A 112 -3.07 -3.85 -13.43
N GLU A 113 -4.40 -3.87 -13.34
CA GLU A 113 -5.28 -3.53 -14.46
C GLU A 113 -5.12 -2.07 -14.86
N SER A 114 -5.30 -1.77 -16.14
CA SER A 114 -5.14 -0.41 -16.68
C SER A 114 -6.06 0.61 -16.01
N GLY A 115 -7.29 0.22 -15.63
CA GLY A 115 -8.20 1.05 -14.86
C GLY A 115 -7.67 1.42 -13.47
N THR A 116 -7.04 0.47 -12.77
CA THR A 116 -6.40 0.73 -11.47
C THR A 116 -5.20 1.65 -11.64
N ILE A 117 -4.33 1.37 -12.61
CA ILE A 117 -3.16 2.20 -12.91
C ILE A 117 -3.57 3.65 -13.19
N ARG A 118 -4.59 3.84 -14.04
CA ARG A 118 -5.15 5.16 -14.33
C ARG A 118 -5.58 5.88 -13.05
N ARG A 119 -6.37 5.23 -12.19
CA ARG A 119 -6.84 5.81 -10.92
C ARG A 119 -5.68 6.20 -10.00
N GLU A 120 -4.68 5.36 -9.86
CA GLU A 120 -3.52 5.66 -9.00
C GLU A 120 -2.70 6.84 -9.54
N ILE A 121 -2.61 6.97 -10.87
CA ILE A 121 -1.94 8.11 -11.51
C ILE A 121 -2.76 9.39 -11.37
N GLU A 122 -4.09 9.32 -11.48
CA GLU A 122 -4.99 10.44 -11.17
C GLU A 122 -4.75 10.93 -9.73
N MET A 123 -4.61 10.02 -8.76
CA MET A 123 -4.28 10.36 -7.38
C MET A 123 -2.89 11.01 -7.24
N LEU A 124 -1.88 10.52 -7.96
CA LEU A 124 -0.55 11.14 -7.98
C LEU A 124 -0.60 12.58 -8.52
N ILE A 125 -1.37 12.82 -9.59
CA ILE A 125 -1.56 14.15 -10.19
C ILE A 125 -2.29 15.08 -9.20
N LEU A 126 -3.40 14.62 -8.61
CA LEU A 126 -4.18 15.41 -7.65
C LEU A 126 -3.38 15.79 -6.40
N ARG A 127 -2.44 14.94 -5.99
CA ARG A 127 -1.51 15.20 -4.87
C ARG A 127 -0.31 16.06 -5.26
N GLY A 128 -0.19 16.47 -6.53
CA GLY A 128 0.95 17.23 -7.05
C GLY A 128 2.28 16.46 -7.02
N LYS A 129 2.25 15.11 -7.03
CA LYS A 129 3.45 14.27 -7.02
C LYS A 129 4.07 14.11 -8.41
N VAL A 130 3.29 14.34 -9.47
CA VAL A 130 3.71 14.34 -10.87
C VAL A 130 2.97 15.44 -11.63
N ASN A 131 3.56 15.95 -12.71
CA ASN A 131 2.95 16.97 -13.57
C ASN A 131 2.53 16.37 -14.92
N TYR A 132 1.89 15.21 -14.89
CA TYR A 132 1.44 14.49 -16.07
C TYR A 132 -0.01 14.84 -16.41
N LYS A 133 -0.42 14.59 -17.65
CA LYS A 133 -1.80 14.83 -18.12
C LYS A 133 -2.42 13.55 -18.66
N ILE A 134 -3.65 13.26 -18.24
CA ILE A 134 -4.42 12.13 -18.80
C ILE A 134 -5.22 12.62 -20.00
N GLN A 135 -5.10 11.92 -21.13
CA GLN A 135 -5.83 12.19 -22.36
C GLN A 135 -6.37 10.88 -22.95
N GLY A 136 -7.68 10.66 -22.82
CA GLY A 136 -8.31 9.38 -23.21
C GLY A 136 -7.69 8.22 -22.42
N ASP A 137 -7.19 7.22 -23.14
CA ASP A 137 -6.55 6.02 -22.56
C ASP A 137 -5.02 6.13 -22.52
N SER A 138 -4.50 7.36 -22.45
CA SER A 138 -3.07 7.63 -22.42
C SER A 138 -2.69 8.67 -21.38
N LEU A 139 -1.45 8.57 -20.92
CA LEU A 139 -0.75 9.52 -20.09
C LEU A 139 0.25 10.30 -20.95
N ILE A 140 0.25 11.62 -20.80
CA ILE A 140 1.25 12.54 -21.33
C ILE A 140 2.22 12.84 -20.19
N LEU A 141 3.49 12.51 -20.39
CA LEU A 141 4.57 12.62 -19.40
C LEU A 141 5.21 14.02 -19.42
#